data_AF-A0A135VVN1-F1
#
_entry.id   AF-A0A135VVN1-F1
#
_cell.length_a   1.000
_cell.length_b   1.000
_cell.length_c   1.000
_cell.angle_alpha   90.00
_cell.angle_beta   90.00
_cell.angle_gamma   90.00
#
_symmetry.space_group_name_H-M   'P 1'
#
loop_
_entity.id
_entity.type
_entity.pdbx_description
1 polymer ?
#
loop_
_entity_poly.entity_id
_entity_poly.type
_entity_poly.pdbx_seq_one_letter_code
_entity_poly.pdbx_strand_id
1 'polypeptide(L)'
;MANGSNQLAIECRAGELLAAILKALETESVEVRRRVMMACGKECAKLPCPPKWNISLDTVTKIVKKTSDTKERIELLNQEVPWCAEWVFDDNTIISECYECGCLLVQAELVRDRTVWCDCSIGWVKEILEALLQFSVQVELVSAIGRGDKTCKFLVKIPSKSNS
;
A
#
# COMPACT_ATOMS: atom_id res chain seq x y z
N MET A 1 -2.74 -25.32 25.67
CA MET A 1 -1.54 -25.62 24.85
C MET A 1 -1.92 -26.32 23.54
N ALA A 2 -2.77 -25.68 22.75
CA ALA A 2 -3.03 -26.05 21.36
C ALA A 2 -2.93 -24.72 20.62
N ASN A 3 -1.81 -24.42 19.95
CA ASN A 3 -1.75 -23.14 19.21
C ASN A 3 -0.68 -23.06 18.12
N GLY A 4 0.42 -23.82 18.18
CA GLY A 4 1.47 -23.74 17.15
C GLY A 4 1.13 -24.46 15.84
N SER A 5 0.68 -25.72 15.93
CA SER A 5 0.41 -26.56 14.74
C SER A 5 -0.80 -26.09 13.94
N ASN A 6 -1.85 -25.61 14.61
CA ASN A 6 -3.06 -25.13 13.94
C ASN A 6 -2.83 -23.77 13.26
N GLN A 7 -2.03 -22.89 13.86
CA GLN A 7 -1.69 -21.59 13.27
C GLN A 7 -0.91 -21.77 11.96
N LEU A 8 0.12 -22.61 11.96
CA LEU A 8 0.90 -22.93 10.77
C LEU A 8 0.02 -23.55 9.66
N ALA A 9 -0.93 -24.41 10.01
CA ALA A 9 -1.85 -25.01 9.05
C ALA A 9 -2.79 -23.96 8.42
N ILE A 10 -3.28 -23.00 9.20
CA ILE A 10 -4.14 -21.90 8.72
C ILE A 10 -3.34 -20.99 7.79
N GLU A 11 -2.14 -20.56 8.18
CA GLU A 11 -1.27 -19.72 7.37
C GLU A 11 -0.91 -20.38 6.05
N CYS A 12 -0.57 -21.67 6.08
CA CYS A 12 -0.33 -22.46 4.88
C CYS A 12 -1.56 -22.47 3.95
N ARG A 13 -2.75 -22.79 4.48
CA ARG A 13 -3.99 -22.79 3.68
C ARG A 13 -4.34 -21.41 3.13
N ALA A 14 -4.15 -20.35 3.91
CA ALA A 14 -4.40 -18.98 3.48
C ALA A 14 -3.45 -18.56 2.36
N GLY A 15 -2.15 -18.85 2.49
CA GLY A 15 -1.15 -18.59 1.45
C GLY A 15 -1.41 -19.37 0.15
N GLU A 16 -1.75 -20.66 0.25
CA GLU A 16 -2.10 -21.48 -0.92
C GLU A 16 -3.39 -20.99 -1.62
N LEU A 17 -4.40 -20.59 -0.86
CA LEU A 17 -5.62 -20.00 -1.41
C LEU A 17 -5.33 -18.67 -2.11
N LEU A 18 -4.48 -17.83 -1.51
CA LEU A 18 -4.06 -16.57 -2.11
C LEU A 18 -3.30 -16.78 -3.41
N ALA A 19 -2.38 -17.75 -3.44
CA ALA A 19 -1.67 -18.13 -4.66
C ALA A 19 -2.62 -18.61 -5.76
N ALA A 20 -3.65 -19.42 -5.42
CA ALA A 20 -4.66 -19.86 -6.37
C ALA A 20 -5.48 -18.69 -6.93
N ILE A 21 -5.87 -17.72 -6.09
CA ILE A 21 -6.57 -16.51 -6.53
C ILE A 21 -5.69 -15.69 -7.48
N LEU A 22 -4.41 -15.50 -7.15
CA LEU A 22 -3.48 -14.74 -8.00
C LEU A 22 -3.29 -15.42 -9.36
N LYS A 23 -3.13 -16.74 -9.37
CA LYS A 23 -3.04 -17.53 -10.61
C LYS A 23 -4.30 -17.43 -11.47
N ALA A 24 -5.48 -17.41 -10.85
CA ALA A 24 -6.72 -17.19 -11.60
C ALA A 24 -6.76 -15.78 -12.19
N LEU A 25 -6.36 -14.77 -11.41
CA LEU A 25 -6.28 -13.38 -11.87
C LEU A 25 -5.28 -13.23 -13.03
N GLU A 26 -4.18 -13.99 -13.09
CA GLU A 26 -3.24 -13.95 -14.22
C GLU A 26 -3.87 -14.25 -15.59
N THR A 27 -4.97 -15.00 -15.61
CA THR A 27 -5.72 -15.30 -16.85
C THR A 27 -6.62 -14.16 -17.31
N GLU A 28 -6.82 -13.14 -16.47
CA GLU A 28 -7.64 -11.98 -16.76
C GLU A 28 -6.85 -10.85 -17.45
N SER A 29 -7.58 -9.91 -18.04
CA SER A 29 -6.97 -8.73 -18.65
C SER A 29 -6.17 -7.90 -17.62
N VAL A 30 -5.20 -7.12 -18.09
CA VAL A 30 -4.41 -6.23 -17.22
C VAL A 30 -5.31 -5.27 -16.45
N GLU A 31 -6.36 -4.76 -17.09
CA GLU A 31 -7.31 -3.82 -16.50
C GLU A 31 -8.12 -4.47 -15.37
N VAL A 32 -8.56 -5.73 -15.55
CA VAL A 32 -9.27 -6.49 -14.52
C VAL A 32 -8.36 -6.77 -13.33
N ARG A 33 -7.17 -7.32 -13.58
CA ARG A 33 -6.16 -7.60 -12.54
C ARG A 33 -5.86 -6.38 -11.71
N ARG A 34 -5.52 -5.27 -12.37
CA ARG A 34 -5.16 -4.02 -11.72
C ARG A 34 -6.32 -3.48 -10.89
N ARG A 35 -7.54 -3.49 -11.41
CA ARG A 35 -8.74 -3.05 -10.67
C ARG A 35 -8.98 -3.88 -9.42
N VAL A 36 -8.92 -5.22 -9.52
CA VAL A 36 -9.13 -6.11 -8.36
C VAL A 36 -8.05 -5.91 -7.32
N MET A 37 -6.78 -5.89 -7.73
CA MET A 37 -5.67 -5.73 -6.80
C MET A 37 -5.66 -4.35 -6.14
N MET A 38 -5.94 -3.28 -6.89
CA MET A 38 -6.12 -1.95 -6.31
C MET A 38 -7.27 -1.90 -5.30
N ALA A 39 -8.39 -2.58 -5.56
CA ALA A 39 -9.47 -2.67 -4.58
C ALA A 39 -9.03 -3.41 -3.31
N CYS A 40 -8.31 -4.52 -3.45
CA CYS A 40 -7.71 -5.24 -2.33
C CYS A 40 -6.78 -4.35 -1.48
N GLY A 41 -5.95 -3.54 -2.13
CA GLY A 41 -5.06 -2.60 -1.45
C GLY A 41 -5.76 -1.53 -0.65
N LYS A 42 -6.85 -0.98 -1.18
CA LYS A 42 -7.68 0.00 -0.46
C LYS A 42 -8.29 -0.60 0.81
N GLU A 43 -8.81 -1.82 0.72
CA GLU A 43 -9.35 -2.50 1.90
C GLU A 43 -8.23 -2.88 2.87
N CYS A 44 -7.06 -3.30 2.37
CA CYS A 44 -5.89 -3.57 3.19
C CYS A 44 -5.44 -2.35 4.02
N ALA A 45 -5.51 -1.14 3.47
CA ALA A 45 -5.17 0.10 4.18
C ALA A 45 -6.12 0.44 5.35
N LYS A 46 -7.31 -0.16 5.38
CA LYS A 46 -8.33 0.05 6.43
C LYS A 46 -8.24 -0.98 7.55
N LEU A 47 -7.50 -2.07 7.35
CA LEU A 47 -7.45 -3.16 8.33
C LEU A 47 -6.58 -2.76 9.53
N PRO A 48 -6.98 -3.15 10.75
CA PRO A 48 -6.14 -2.97 11.93
C PRO A 48 -4.96 -3.95 11.87
N CYS A 49 -3.76 -3.46 11.53
CA CYS A 49 -2.54 -4.25 11.60
C CYS A 49 -1.87 -4.15 12.98
N PRO A 50 -1.09 -5.18 13.40
CA PRO A 50 -0.38 -5.18 14.68
C PRO A 50 0.52 -3.93 14.86
N PRO A 51 0.84 -3.54 16.10
CA PRO A 51 1.38 -2.21 16.45
C PRO A 51 2.67 -1.81 15.73
N LYS A 52 3.48 -2.77 15.26
CA LYS A 52 4.71 -2.52 14.50
C LYS A 52 4.46 -1.85 13.14
N TRP A 53 3.23 -1.99 12.61
CA TRP A 53 2.80 -1.48 11.31
C TRP A 53 1.41 -0.87 11.42
N ASN A 54 1.17 -0.14 12.51
CA ASN A 54 -0.12 0.49 12.81
C ASN A 54 -0.37 1.67 11.86
N ILE A 55 -0.65 1.34 10.62
CA ILE A 55 -1.09 2.29 9.62
C ILE A 55 -2.60 2.31 9.70
N SER A 56 -3.09 2.93 10.77
CA SER A 56 -4.51 3.15 10.93
C SER A 56 -4.88 4.46 10.25
N LEU A 57 -5.94 4.43 9.47
CA LEU A 57 -6.59 5.65 8.97
C LEU A 57 -7.01 6.59 10.12
N ASP A 58 -7.12 6.09 11.35
CA ASP A 58 -7.32 6.92 12.54
C ASP A 58 -6.12 7.86 12.79
N THR A 59 -4.89 7.38 12.62
CA THR A 59 -3.69 8.22 12.73
C THR A 59 -3.67 9.27 11.62
N VAL A 60 -3.98 8.89 10.38
CA VAL A 60 -4.11 9.83 9.25
C VAL A 60 -5.18 10.89 9.55
N THR A 61 -6.33 10.48 10.09
CA THR A 61 -7.42 11.39 10.48
C THR A 61 -6.98 12.39 11.55
N LYS A 62 -6.13 11.97 12.51
CA LYS A 62 -5.56 12.88 13.51
C LYS A 62 -4.62 13.90 12.86
N ILE A 63 -3.80 13.49 11.89
CA ILE A 63 -2.90 14.39 11.15
C ILE A 63 -3.70 15.45 10.39
N VAL A 64 -4.75 15.03 9.66
CA VAL A 64 -5.64 15.94 8.90
C VAL A 64 -6.27 17.03 9.79
N LYS A 65 -6.56 16.70 11.06
CA LYS A 65 -7.11 17.65 12.04
C LYS A 65 -6.07 18.61 12.62
N LYS A 66 -4.77 18.25 12.59
CA LYS A 66 -3.69 19.08 13.13
C LYS A 66 -3.31 20.23 12.19
N THR A 67 -3.33 19.97 10.88
CA THR A 67 -2.86 20.95 9.88
C THR A 67 -3.58 20.80 8.54
N SER A 68 -3.69 21.90 7.80
CA SER A 68 -4.15 21.95 6.40
C SER A 68 -3.00 22.05 5.39
N ASP A 69 -1.76 22.26 5.84
CA ASP A 69 -0.60 22.34 4.97
C ASP A 69 -0.19 20.95 4.45
N THR A 70 -0.01 20.82 3.14
CA THR A 70 0.26 19.52 2.51
C THR A 70 1.63 18.99 2.88
N LYS A 71 2.64 19.87 2.95
CA LYS A 71 4.01 19.45 3.26
C LYS A 71 4.09 18.99 4.72
N GLU A 72 3.50 19.75 5.64
CA GLU A 72 3.42 19.38 7.05
C GLU A 72 2.66 18.06 7.27
N ARG A 73 1.57 17.83 6.54
CA ARG A 73 0.86 16.53 6.57
C ARG A 73 1.75 15.35 6.16
N ILE A 74 2.57 15.53 5.13
CA ILE A 74 3.49 14.49 4.65
C ILE A 74 4.62 14.25 5.68
N GLU A 75 5.16 15.31 6.26
CA GLU A 75 6.16 15.20 7.33
C GLU A 75 5.59 14.44 8.55
N LEU A 76 4.36 14.76 8.97
CA LEU A 76 3.67 14.04 10.03
C LEU A 76 3.33 12.59 9.66
N LEU A 77 2.98 12.33 8.39
CA LEU A 77 2.75 10.96 7.91
C LEU A 77 4.02 10.11 8.05
N ASN A 78 5.18 10.63 7.64
CA ASN A 78 6.47 9.93 7.76
C ASN A 78 6.82 9.60 9.22
N GLN A 79 6.43 10.46 10.17
CA GLN A 79 6.69 10.25 11.60
C GLN A 79 5.75 9.23 12.25
N GLU A 80 4.46 9.31 11.92
CA GLU A 80 3.40 8.61 12.67
C GLU A 80 2.92 7.33 11.97
N VAL A 81 3.17 7.21 10.66
CA VAL A 81 2.72 6.11 9.81
C VAL A 81 3.91 5.56 9.00
N PRO A 82 4.88 4.92 9.67
CA PRO A 82 6.05 4.38 9.00
C PRO A 82 5.66 3.27 8.02
N TRP A 83 6.20 3.38 6.81
CA TRP A 83 6.12 2.37 5.74
C TRP A 83 7.55 1.92 5.38
N CYS A 84 7.77 1.37 4.18
CA CYS A 84 9.09 0.95 3.72
C CYS A 84 10.05 2.08 3.30
N ALA A 85 9.56 3.32 3.21
CA ALA A 85 10.36 4.51 2.94
C ALA A 85 9.57 5.78 3.28
N GLU A 86 10.26 6.90 3.32
CA GLU A 86 9.65 8.23 3.45
C GLU A 86 8.90 8.63 2.17
N TRP A 87 7.89 9.48 2.36
CA TRP A 87 7.20 10.22 1.32
C TRP A 87 7.84 11.60 1.19
N VAL A 88 8.32 11.94 -0.01
CA VAL A 88 8.92 13.24 -0.31
C VAL A 88 7.97 14.04 -1.18
N PHE A 89 7.60 15.23 -0.73
CA PHE A 89 6.78 16.17 -1.49
C PHE A 89 7.66 17.09 -2.34
N ASP A 90 7.44 17.07 -3.65
CA ASP A 90 8.13 17.86 -4.67
C ASP A 90 7.08 18.55 -5.56
N ASP A 91 6.78 19.81 -5.25
CA ASP A 91 5.75 20.65 -5.86
C ASP A 91 4.36 20.02 -5.97
N ASN A 92 4.07 19.30 -7.06
CA ASN A 92 2.77 18.64 -7.30
C ASN A 92 2.88 17.11 -7.34
N THR A 93 4.01 16.58 -6.89
CA THR A 93 4.29 15.14 -6.89
C THR A 93 4.74 14.70 -5.51
N ILE A 94 4.21 13.58 -5.03
CA ILE A 94 4.79 12.87 -3.89
C ILE A 94 5.52 11.63 -4.44
N ILE A 95 6.74 11.44 -3.96
CA ILE A 95 7.62 10.35 -4.39
C ILE A 95 7.95 9.50 -3.17
N SER A 96 7.99 8.17 -3.34
CA SER A 96 8.58 7.28 -2.35
C SER A 96 9.32 6.14 -3.05
N GLU A 97 10.49 5.81 -2.53
CA GLU A 97 11.35 4.75 -3.06
C GLU A 97 11.79 3.82 -1.94
N CYS A 98 11.27 2.59 -1.97
CA CYS A 98 11.60 1.55 -1.01
C CYS A 98 12.64 0.58 -1.55
N TYR A 99 13.68 0.35 -0.75
CA TYR A 99 14.73 -0.65 -1.00
C TYR A 99 14.36 -2.04 -0.47
N GLU A 100 13.32 -2.12 0.37
CA GLU A 100 12.74 -3.35 0.87
C GLU A 100 11.22 -3.35 0.67
N CYS A 101 10.60 -4.54 0.59
CA CYS A 101 9.15 -4.62 0.39
C CYS A 101 8.40 -4.24 1.67
N GLY A 102 7.55 -3.21 1.62
CA GLY A 102 6.69 -2.79 2.74
C GLY A 102 5.45 -3.65 2.98
N CYS A 103 5.19 -4.68 2.15
CA CYS A 103 3.99 -5.51 2.30
C CYS A 103 4.20 -6.60 3.35
N LEU A 104 3.38 -6.58 4.40
CA LEU A 104 3.43 -7.58 5.48
C LEU A 104 3.18 -9.01 5.00
N LEU A 105 2.27 -9.19 4.05
CA LEU A 105 1.97 -10.53 3.51
C LEU A 105 3.14 -11.09 2.68
N VAL A 106 3.94 -10.21 2.08
CA VAL A 106 5.18 -10.61 1.40
C VAL A 106 6.28 -10.93 2.41
N GLN A 107 6.45 -10.08 3.45
CA GLN A 107 7.42 -10.32 4.52
C GLN A 107 7.12 -11.59 5.33
N ALA A 108 5.84 -11.92 5.49
CA ALA A 108 5.37 -13.15 6.14
C ALA A 108 5.34 -14.37 5.21
N GLU A 109 5.86 -14.25 3.98
CA GLU A 109 5.93 -15.34 2.99
C GLU A 109 4.57 -15.95 2.60
N LEU A 110 3.46 -15.25 2.88
CA LEU A 110 2.10 -15.66 2.49
C LEU A 110 1.81 -15.36 1.02
N VAL A 111 2.56 -14.43 0.42
CA VAL A 111 2.50 -14.08 -1.00
C VAL A 111 3.76 -14.55 -1.69
N ARG A 112 3.62 -15.63 -2.47
CA ARG A 112 4.72 -16.23 -3.23
C ARG A 112 4.81 -15.66 -4.65
N ASP A 113 3.68 -15.49 -5.33
CA ASP A 113 3.62 -14.78 -6.61
C ASP A 113 3.42 -13.29 -6.38
N ARG A 114 4.39 -12.49 -6.83
CA ARG A 114 4.43 -11.06 -6.55
C ARG A 114 4.12 -10.19 -7.78
N THR A 115 4.02 -10.80 -8.96
CA THR A 115 3.94 -10.08 -10.23
C THR A 115 2.64 -9.28 -10.32
N VAL A 116 1.51 -9.96 -10.12
CA VAL A 116 0.17 -9.36 -10.05
C VAL A 116 -0.06 -8.70 -8.69
N TRP A 117 0.50 -9.27 -7.63
CA TRP A 117 0.30 -8.80 -6.25
C TRP A 117 0.65 -7.32 -6.06
N CYS A 118 1.75 -6.86 -6.67
CA CYS A 118 2.24 -5.50 -6.44
C CYS A 118 1.25 -4.39 -6.83
N ASP A 119 0.26 -4.64 -7.69
CA ASP A 119 -0.81 -3.66 -7.96
C ASP A 119 -1.67 -3.35 -6.72
N CYS A 120 -1.67 -4.24 -5.72
CA CYS A 120 -2.29 -3.99 -4.41
C CYS A 120 -1.71 -2.75 -3.74
N SER A 121 -0.39 -2.55 -3.83
CA SER A 121 0.26 -1.39 -3.22
C SER A 121 -0.22 -0.05 -3.80
N ILE A 122 -0.65 -0.01 -5.07
CA ILE A 122 -1.22 1.20 -5.69
C ILE A 122 -2.51 1.62 -4.97
N GLY A 123 -3.38 0.65 -4.69
CA GLY A 123 -4.62 0.87 -3.96
C GLY A 123 -4.39 1.34 -2.54
N TRP A 124 -3.43 0.70 -1.86
CA TRP A 124 -3.05 1.05 -0.50
C TRP A 124 -2.52 2.49 -0.41
N VAL A 125 -1.56 2.85 -1.28
CA VAL A 125 -0.97 4.20 -1.32
C VAL A 125 -2.02 5.25 -1.64
N LYS A 126 -2.91 4.93 -2.58
CA LYS A 126 -4.02 5.83 -2.93
C LYS A 126 -4.93 6.07 -1.73
N GLU A 127 -5.36 5.03 -1.02
CA GLU A 127 -6.25 5.18 0.13
C GLU A 127 -5.64 6.04 1.24
N ILE A 128 -4.37 5.80 1.59
CA ILE A 128 -3.67 6.55 2.64
C ILE A 128 -3.48 8.02 2.24
N LEU A 129 -3.03 8.29 1.02
CA LEU A 129 -2.76 9.66 0.59
C LEU A 129 -4.03 10.45 0.26
N GLU A 130 -5.10 9.83 -0.24
CA GLU A 130 -6.39 10.50 -0.38
C GLU A 130 -6.99 10.84 0.99
N ALA A 131 -6.88 9.93 1.95
CA ALA A 131 -7.27 10.20 3.33
C ALA A 131 -6.44 11.33 3.95
N LEU A 132 -5.13 11.37 3.69
CA LEU A 132 -4.25 12.43 4.20
C LEU A 132 -4.55 13.79 3.53
N LEU A 133 -4.72 13.81 2.21
CA LEU A 133 -4.79 15.03 1.43
C LEU A 133 -6.22 15.59 1.31
N GLN A 134 -7.24 14.75 1.55
CA GLN A 134 -8.67 15.09 1.44
C GLN A 134 -9.13 15.42 0.01
N PHE A 135 -8.42 14.90 -0.99
CA PHE A 135 -8.81 14.96 -2.41
C PHE A 135 -8.24 13.76 -3.18
N SER A 136 -8.73 13.54 -4.40
CA SER A 136 -8.31 12.41 -5.25
C SER A 136 -6.90 12.60 -5.81
N VAL A 137 -6.07 11.56 -5.75
CA VAL A 137 -4.71 11.55 -6.32
C VAL A 137 -4.51 10.46 -7.37
N GLN A 138 -3.60 10.66 -8.31
CA GLN A 138 -3.19 9.62 -9.25
C GLN A 138 -1.93 8.93 -8.74
N VAL A 139 -2.00 7.61 -8.53
CA VAL A 139 -0.85 6.81 -8.08
C VAL A 139 -0.32 5.97 -9.23
N GLU A 140 0.99 6.04 -9.43
CA GLU A 140 1.75 5.24 -10.38
C GLU A 140 2.82 4.44 -9.64
N LEU A 141 2.82 3.13 -9.86
CA LEU A 141 3.89 2.23 -9.43
C LEU A 141 4.87 2.08 -10.59
N VAL A 142 5.97 2.83 -10.53
CA VAL A 142 6.98 2.94 -11.59
C VAL A 142 7.85 1.69 -11.65
N SER A 143 8.23 1.15 -10.50
CA SER A 143 9.02 -0.08 -10.35
C SER A 143 8.58 -0.83 -9.12
N ALA A 144 8.76 -2.15 -9.10
CA ALA A 144 8.41 -3.00 -7.97
C ALA A 144 9.36 -4.19 -7.82
N ILE A 145 9.90 -4.38 -6.61
CA ILE A 145 10.73 -5.54 -6.25
C ILE A 145 10.00 -6.85 -6.56
N GLY A 146 8.69 -6.91 -6.33
CA GLY A 146 7.86 -8.07 -6.65
C GLY A 146 7.74 -8.40 -8.14
N ARG A 147 8.15 -7.49 -9.02
CA ARG A 147 8.23 -7.68 -10.49
C ARG A 147 9.66 -7.92 -10.98
N GLY A 148 10.64 -8.00 -10.07
CA GLY A 148 12.05 -8.20 -10.39
C GLY A 148 12.91 -6.93 -10.41
N ASP A 149 12.34 -5.76 -10.09
CA ASP A 149 13.12 -4.52 -9.98
C ASP A 149 13.97 -4.47 -8.69
N LYS A 150 14.93 -3.53 -8.65
CA LYS A 150 15.78 -3.32 -7.45
C LYS A 150 15.06 -2.59 -6.32
N THR A 151 14.12 -1.70 -6.66
CA THR A 151 13.39 -0.86 -5.70
C THR A 151 11.91 -0.79 -6.08
N CYS A 152 11.06 -0.54 -5.09
CA CYS A 152 9.68 -0.15 -5.33
C CYS A 152 9.60 1.37 -5.38
N LYS A 153 9.18 1.94 -6.52
CA LYS A 153 9.06 3.39 -6.69
C LYS A 153 7.63 3.80 -6.98
N PHE A 154 7.12 4.72 -6.17
CA PHE A 154 5.80 5.31 -6.31
C PHE A 154 5.92 6.78 -6.73
N LEU A 155 5.09 7.17 -7.69
CA LEU A 155 4.83 8.56 -8.04
C LEU A 155 3.35 8.85 -7.82
N VAL A 156 3.07 9.91 -7.07
CA VAL A 156 1.71 10.31 -6.74
C VAL A 156 1.50 11.74 -7.21
N LYS A 157 0.69 11.91 -8.25
CA LYS A 157 0.39 13.22 -8.81
C LYS A 157 -0.80 13.82 -8.07
N ILE A 158 -0.59 15.03 -7.57
CA ILE A 158 -1.61 15.85 -6.93
C ILE A 158 -2.23 16.74 -8.02
N PRO A 159 -3.57 16.82 -8.11
CA PRO A 159 -4.21 17.79 -8.99
C PRO A 159 -3.79 19.20 -8.58
N SER A 160 -3.17 19.95 -9.50
CA SER A 160 -2.93 21.38 -9.29
C SER A 160 -4.28 22.07 -9.06
N LYS A 161 -4.40 22.87 -7.99
CA LYS A 161 -5.59 23.70 -7.78
C LYS A 161 -5.85 24.51 -9.05
N SER A 162 -6.94 24.22 -9.75
CA SER A 162 -7.49 25.17 -10.71
C SER A 162 -7.90 26.39 -9.91
N ASN A 163 -7.19 27.51 -10.08
CA ASN A 163 -7.63 28.80 -9.57
C ASN A 163 -9.03 29.09 -10.14
N SER A 164 -10.05 28.94 -9.31
CA SER A 164 -11.42 29.40 -9.55
C SER A 164 -11.75 30.45 -8.52
#